data_AF-A0A7X1B7B0-F1
#
_entry.id   AF-A0A7X1B7B0-F1
#
_cell.length_a   1.000
_cell.length_b   1.000
_cell.length_c   1.000
_cell.angle_alpha   90.00
_cell.angle_beta   90.00
_cell.angle_gamma   90.00
#
_symmetry.space_group_name_H-M   'P 1'
#
loop_
_entity.id
_entity.type
_entity.pdbx_description
1 polymer ?
#
loop_
_entity_poly.entity_id
_entity_poly.type
_entity_poly.pdbx_seq_one_letter_code
_entity_poly.pdbx_strand_id
1 'polypeptide(L)'
;MKQGGSKGSVSSLAIVGRIRGEVRRLEAFDKKRHTVPDRVCGATQAFLEKLCEAELAEEAEELFQRAREQFAYKRREISLDVGNGFARLETKDFVLELRYELDEEDPSDYIVETSVQNVASRDLLESAPFNAAVGSRFDRLRCGLSGQVSVEAVIDAVEDDESGEAKVDYPSDCSSCVVRLDGVAGEVFVDGVVLEVRYGKLACASALLAAFEQIGQHVFEAAGMDGLLE
;
A
#
# COMPACT_ATOMS: atom_id res chain seq x y z
N MET A 1 -3.71 8.88 39.00
CA MET A 1 -3.75 9.87 37.91
C MET A 1 -3.68 9.10 36.61
N LYS A 2 -4.82 8.89 35.92
CA LYS A 2 -4.81 8.28 34.59
C LYS A 2 -4.32 9.34 33.62
N GLN A 3 -3.13 9.16 33.05
CA GLN A 3 -2.69 9.98 31.93
C GLN A 3 -3.63 9.66 30.76
N GLY A 4 -4.37 10.66 30.29
CA GLY A 4 -5.12 10.54 29.06
C GLY A 4 -4.11 10.43 27.93
N GLY A 5 -3.97 9.22 27.37
CA GLY A 5 -3.21 8.99 26.15
C GLY A 5 -3.74 9.93 25.07
N SER A 6 -2.83 10.62 24.37
CA SER A 6 -3.16 11.36 23.17
C SER A 6 -3.83 10.40 22.19
N LYS A 7 -5.11 10.63 21.87
CA LYS A 7 -5.79 9.88 20.82
C LYS A 7 -4.99 10.02 19.53
N GLY A 8 -4.57 8.91 18.94
CA GLY A 8 -4.04 8.90 17.58
C GLY A 8 -5.18 9.18 16.60
N SER A 9 -4.91 9.92 15.53
CA SER A 9 -5.83 10.06 14.40
C SER A 9 -5.12 9.69 13.10
N VAL A 10 -5.88 9.40 12.04
CA VAL A 10 -5.28 9.13 10.72
C VAL A 10 -4.79 10.45 10.12
N SER A 11 -3.50 10.54 9.80
CA SER A 11 -2.87 11.72 9.17
C SER A 11 -2.76 11.58 7.66
N SER A 12 -2.76 10.35 7.16
CA SER A 12 -2.72 10.06 5.72
C SER A 12 -3.30 8.67 5.44
N LEU A 13 -3.86 8.51 4.24
CA LEU A 13 -4.36 7.24 3.74
C LEU A 13 -3.76 6.95 2.38
N ALA A 14 -3.33 5.70 2.20
CA ALA A 14 -2.91 5.17 0.91
C ALA A 14 -3.47 3.74 0.74
N ILE A 15 -3.90 3.40 -0.48
CA ILE A 15 -4.03 2.00 -0.89
C ILE A 15 -2.80 1.62 -1.68
N VAL A 16 -2.24 0.45 -1.37
CA VAL A 16 -0.96 0.01 -1.90
C VAL A 16 -1.09 -1.44 -2.38
N GLY A 17 -0.34 -1.77 -3.41
CA GLY A 17 -0.14 -3.13 -3.88
C GLY A 17 1.29 -3.35 -4.27
N ARG A 18 1.80 -4.55 -3.99
CA ARG A 18 3.18 -4.91 -4.31
C ARG A 18 3.19 -6.19 -5.13
N ILE A 19 3.93 -6.16 -6.23
CA ILE A 19 4.21 -7.33 -7.06
C ILE A 19 5.72 -7.54 -7.07
N ARG A 20 6.15 -8.79 -6.87
CA ARG A 20 7.55 -9.18 -6.97
C ARG A 20 7.83 -9.83 -8.32
N GLY A 21 8.96 -9.50 -8.92
CA GLY A 21 9.46 -10.11 -10.15
C GLY A 21 10.97 -10.32 -10.10
N GLU A 22 11.48 -11.19 -10.97
CA GLU A 22 12.92 -11.45 -11.06
C GLU A 22 13.55 -10.52 -12.10
N VAL A 23 14.64 -9.83 -11.78
CA VAL A 23 15.30 -8.86 -12.70
C VAL A 23 15.69 -9.53 -14.03
N ARG A 24 16.13 -10.79 -13.97
CA ARG A 24 16.53 -11.57 -15.16
C ARG A 24 15.39 -11.95 -16.11
N ARG A 25 14.14 -11.74 -15.69
CA ARG A 25 12.92 -12.03 -16.48
C ARG A 25 12.33 -10.79 -17.14
N LEU A 26 12.82 -9.60 -16.80
CA LEU A 26 12.46 -8.37 -17.50
C LEU A 26 12.80 -8.49 -18.99
N GLU A 27 11.91 -8.00 -19.85
CA GLU A 27 12.01 -8.19 -21.30
C GLU A 27 13.33 -7.62 -21.85
N ALA A 28 13.75 -6.46 -21.34
CA ALA A 28 14.99 -5.80 -21.74
C ALA A 28 16.28 -6.44 -21.18
N PHE A 29 16.17 -7.51 -20.37
CA PHE A 29 17.34 -8.15 -19.77
C PHE A 29 18.09 -9.06 -20.77
N ASP A 30 19.25 -8.62 -21.26
CA ASP A 30 20.13 -9.44 -22.10
C ASP A 30 20.99 -10.39 -21.25
N LYS A 31 20.64 -11.68 -21.23
CA LYS A 31 21.36 -12.75 -20.50
C LYS A 31 22.84 -12.92 -20.87
N LYS A 32 23.30 -12.39 -22.01
CA LYS A 32 24.71 -12.46 -22.43
C LYS A 32 25.52 -11.25 -21.98
N ARG A 33 24.88 -10.11 -21.74
CA ARG A 33 25.56 -8.83 -21.47
C ARG A 33 25.31 -8.30 -20.06
N HIS A 34 24.15 -8.61 -19.50
CA HIS A 34 23.75 -8.12 -18.20
C HIS A 34 24.07 -9.14 -17.10
N THR A 35 24.37 -8.60 -15.93
CA THR A 35 24.53 -9.38 -14.70
C THR A 35 23.39 -9.03 -13.76
N VAL A 36 22.85 -10.04 -13.10
CA VAL A 36 21.80 -9.85 -12.10
C VAL A 36 22.39 -9.08 -10.92
N PRO A 37 21.71 -8.04 -10.38
CA PRO A 37 22.23 -7.31 -9.25
C PRO A 37 22.45 -8.20 -8.02
N ASP A 38 23.52 -7.92 -7.29
CA ASP A 38 23.89 -8.62 -6.05
C ASP A 38 23.73 -7.72 -4.80
N ARG A 39 23.33 -6.47 -5.01
CA ARG A 39 23.15 -5.43 -3.98
C ARG A 39 22.19 -4.35 -4.45
N VAL A 40 21.55 -3.68 -3.50
CA VAL A 40 20.79 -2.45 -3.75
C VAL A 40 21.71 -1.24 -3.58
N CYS A 41 21.91 -0.49 -4.67
CA CYS A 41 22.59 0.80 -4.66
C CYS A 41 22.15 1.64 -5.87
N GLY A 42 22.49 2.94 -5.90
CA GLY A 42 22.05 3.83 -6.98
C GLY A 42 22.44 3.36 -8.39
N ALA A 43 23.55 2.63 -8.55
CA ALA A 43 23.95 2.09 -9.85
C ALA A 43 23.12 0.88 -10.28
N THR A 44 22.79 -0.04 -9.36
CA THR A 44 21.95 -1.21 -9.66
C THR A 44 20.49 -0.82 -9.81
N GLN A 45 20.03 0.18 -9.05
CA GLN A 45 18.71 0.78 -9.21
C GLN A 45 18.58 1.47 -10.59
N ALA A 46 19.53 2.33 -10.98
CA ALA A 46 19.52 2.95 -12.31
C ALA A 46 19.64 1.93 -13.47
N PHE A 47 20.17 0.74 -13.20
CA PHE A 47 20.14 -0.37 -14.15
C PHE A 47 18.73 -0.96 -14.26
N LEU A 48 18.05 -1.26 -13.15
CA LEU A 48 16.65 -1.70 -13.14
C LEU A 48 15.75 -0.69 -13.86
N GLU A 49 15.89 0.60 -13.56
CA GLU A 49 15.09 1.68 -14.16
C GLU A 49 15.15 1.68 -15.70
N LYS A 50 16.32 1.35 -16.27
CA LYS A 50 16.49 1.23 -17.73
C LYS A 50 15.86 -0.04 -18.30
N LEU A 51 15.82 -1.12 -17.52
CA LEU A 51 15.22 -2.37 -17.97
C LEU A 51 13.70 -2.25 -18.04
N CYS A 52 13.08 -1.55 -17.09
CA CYS A 52 11.63 -1.43 -17.00
C CYS A 52 11.06 -0.23 -17.77
N GLU A 53 11.89 0.61 -18.41
CA GLU A 53 11.46 1.88 -19.02
C GLU A 53 10.30 1.71 -20.02
N ALA A 54 10.39 0.74 -20.93
CA ALA A 54 9.39 0.52 -21.97
C ALA A 54 8.07 -0.04 -21.41
N GLU A 55 8.13 -1.08 -20.59
CA GLU A 55 6.96 -1.69 -19.96
C GLU A 55 6.24 -0.72 -19.02
N LEU A 56 6.99 0.08 -18.26
CA LEU A 56 6.44 1.10 -17.37
C LEU A 56 5.76 2.22 -18.15
N ALA A 57 6.35 2.67 -19.26
CA ALA A 57 5.74 3.70 -20.10
C ALA A 57 4.44 3.22 -20.75
N GLU A 58 4.40 1.98 -21.22
CA GLU A 58 3.19 1.37 -21.79
C GLU A 58 2.08 1.23 -20.73
N GLU A 59 2.40 0.64 -19.57
CA GLU A 59 1.44 0.48 -18.47
C GLU A 59 0.91 1.83 -17.95
N ALA A 60 1.80 2.82 -17.85
CA ALA A 60 1.45 4.16 -17.42
C ALA A 60 0.50 4.87 -18.41
N GLU A 61 0.74 4.74 -19.71
CA GLU A 61 -0.13 5.31 -20.75
C GLU A 61 -1.50 4.63 -20.75
N GLU A 62 -1.55 3.30 -20.58
CA GLU A 62 -2.82 2.59 -20.44
C GLU A 62 -3.62 3.09 -19.24
N LEU A 63 -2.99 3.25 -18.08
CA LEU A 63 -3.62 3.79 -16.88
C LEU A 63 -4.12 5.22 -17.10
N PHE A 64 -3.33 6.08 -17.74
CA PHE A 64 -3.73 7.44 -18.07
C PHE A 64 -4.96 7.46 -18.96
N GLN A 65 -4.98 6.69 -20.05
CA GLN A 65 -6.13 6.67 -20.97
C GLN A 65 -7.38 6.13 -20.29
N ARG A 66 -7.26 5.03 -19.52
CA ARG A 66 -8.39 4.46 -18.77
C ARG A 66 -8.93 5.45 -17.74
N ALA A 67 -8.07 6.05 -16.92
CA ALA A 67 -8.50 7.04 -15.92
C ALA A 67 -9.18 8.24 -16.59
N ARG A 68 -8.60 8.77 -17.68
CA ARG A 68 -9.19 9.88 -18.43
C ARG A 68 -10.59 9.54 -18.96
N GLU A 69 -10.77 8.33 -19.50
CA GLU A 69 -12.05 7.87 -20.03
C GLU A 69 -13.09 7.66 -18.93
N GLN A 70 -12.76 6.86 -17.90
CA GLN A 70 -13.70 6.48 -16.84
C GLN A 70 -14.21 7.67 -16.03
N PHE A 71 -13.35 8.67 -15.81
CA PHE A 71 -13.71 9.88 -15.07
C PHE A 71 -14.09 11.06 -15.96
N ALA A 72 -14.04 10.89 -17.29
CA ALA A 72 -14.21 11.95 -18.27
C ALA A 72 -13.31 13.18 -18.00
N TYR A 73 -12.08 12.96 -17.52
CA TYR A 73 -11.14 14.04 -17.21
C TYR A 73 -10.76 14.82 -18.46
N LYS A 74 -10.71 16.15 -18.31
CA LYS A 74 -10.11 17.03 -19.31
C LYS A 74 -8.59 16.96 -19.21
N ARG A 75 -7.89 17.30 -20.30
CA ARG A 75 -6.41 17.37 -20.36
C ARG A 75 -5.74 18.26 -19.27
N ARG A 76 -6.49 19.13 -18.60
CA ARG A 76 -6.00 19.98 -17.49
C ARG A 76 -6.24 19.39 -16.10
N GLU A 77 -7.01 18.31 -16.00
CA GLU A 77 -7.41 17.65 -14.74
C GLU A 77 -6.64 16.34 -14.51
N ILE A 78 -5.78 15.97 -15.46
CA ILE A 78 -4.96 14.77 -15.41
C ILE A 78 -3.61 15.03 -16.09
N SER A 79 -2.55 14.55 -15.49
CA SER A 79 -1.18 14.55 -16.04
C SER A 79 -0.48 13.25 -15.71
N LEU A 80 0.43 12.85 -16.59
CA LEU A 80 1.29 11.69 -16.41
C LEU A 80 2.75 12.15 -16.45
N ASP A 81 3.52 11.73 -15.46
CA ASP A 81 4.97 11.84 -15.42
C ASP A 81 5.59 10.44 -15.38
N VAL A 82 6.59 10.16 -16.21
CA VAL A 82 7.22 8.83 -16.31
C VAL A 82 8.73 9.00 -16.44
N GLY A 83 9.48 8.30 -15.61
CA GLY A 83 10.94 8.26 -15.68
C GLY A 83 11.56 7.67 -14.42
N ASN A 84 12.84 7.32 -14.48
CA ASN A 84 13.63 6.86 -13.33
C ASN A 84 12.91 5.76 -12.51
N GLY A 85 12.34 4.76 -13.19
CA GLY A 85 11.65 3.64 -12.55
C GLY A 85 10.32 3.97 -11.89
N PHE A 86 9.73 5.14 -12.11
CA PHE A 86 8.38 5.44 -11.65
C PHE A 86 7.49 6.03 -12.75
N ALA A 87 6.19 5.85 -12.57
CA ALA A 87 5.14 6.55 -13.30
C ALA A 87 4.15 7.14 -12.31
N ARG A 88 3.85 8.43 -12.45
CA ARG A 88 2.96 9.18 -11.56
C ARG A 88 1.83 9.80 -12.36
N LEU A 89 0.62 9.30 -12.10
CA LEU A 89 -0.63 9.83 -12.62
C LEU A 89 -1.23 10.78 -11.57
N GLU A 90 -1.20 12.07 -11.85
CA GLU A 90 -1.79 13.08 -10.99
C GLU A 90 -3.13 13.53 -11.57
N THR A 91 -4.18 13.42 -10.76
CA THR A 91 -5.52 13.89 -11.09
C THR A 91 -5.99 14.91 -10.06
N LYS A 92 -7.13 15.55 -10.31
CA LYS A 92 -7.76 16.41 -9.29
C LYS A 92 -8.32 15.65 -8.07
N ASP A 93 -8.55 14.34 -8.19
CA ASP A 93 -9.26 13.54 -7.16
C ASP A 93 -8.34 12.55 -6.42
N PHE A 94 -7.21 12.18 -7.02
CA PHE A 94 -6.21 11.26 -6.46
C PHE A 94 -4.87 11.35 -7.19
N VAL A 95 -3.82 10.83 -6.55
CA VAL A 95 -2.52 10.57 -7.17
C VAL A 95 -2.26 9.06 -7.17
N LEU A 96 -1.98 8.49 -8.34
CA LEU A 96 -1.52 7.10 -8.48
C LEU A 96 -0.05 7.07 -8.87
N GLU A 97 0.73 6.23 -8.23
CA GLU A 97 2.14 6.03 -8.53
C GLU A 97 2.46 4.54 -8.69
N LEU A 98 3.18 4.20 -9.76
CA LEU A 98 3.88 2.93 -9.95
C LEU A 98 5.36 3.19 -9.71
N ARG A 99 6.03 2.37 -8.89
CA ARG A 99 7.48 2.46 -8.69
C ARG A 99 8.12 1.07 -8.71
N TYR A 100 9.19 0.96 -9.51
CA TYR A 100 10.10 -0.18 -9.55
C TYR A 100 11.29 0.07 -8.63
N GLU A 101 11.50 -0.83 -7.69
CA GLU A 101 12.66 -0.83 -6.80
C GLU A 101 13.26 -2.23 -6.73
N LEU A 102 14.58 -2.31 -6.57
CA LEU A 102 15.21 -3.59 -6.23
C LEU A 102 14.76 -4.01 -4.82
N ASP A 103 14.54 -5.30 -4.62
CA ASP A 103 14.23 -5.83 -3.31
C ASP A 103 15.48 -5.78 -2.41
N GLU A 104 15.38 -5.12 -1.26
CA GLU A 104 16.49 -5.00 -0.30
C GLU A 104 16.88 -6.35 0.31
N GLU A 105 15.93 -7.28 0.44
CA GLU A 105 16.17 -8.61 0.97
C GLU A 105 16.81 -9.53 -0.07
N ASP A 106 16.47 -9.34 -1.35
CA ASP A 106 17.02 -10.10 -2.47
C ASP A 106 17.21 -9.21 -3.72
N PRO A 107 18.40 -8.63 -3.91
CA PRO A 107 18.68 -7.74 -5.03
C PRO A 107 18.54 -8.38 -6.42
N SER A 108 18.38 -9.71 -6.50
CA SER A 108 18.10 -10.39 -7.77
C SER A 108 16.66 -10.21 -8.25
N ASP A 109 15.80 -9.73 -7.37
CA ASP A 109 14.39 -9.43 -7.58
C ASP A 109 14.12 -7.92 -7.53
N TYR A 110 12.97 -7.55 -8.09
CA TYR A 110 12.41 -6.21 -8.01
C TYR A 110 10.99 -6.26 -7.45
N ILE A 111 10.58 -5.16 -6.83
CA ILE A 111 9.22 -4.90 -6.38
C ILE A 111 8.64 -3.78 -7.25
N VAL A 112 7.43 -3.99 -7.75
CA VAL A 112 6.58 -2.94 -8.30
C VAL A 112 5.56 -2.56 -7.24
N GLU A 113 5.73 -1.39 -6.65
CA GLU A 113 4.73 -0.80 -5.76
C GLU A 113 3.76 0.05 -6.59
N THR A 114 2.47 -0.32 -6.56
CA THR A 114 1.38 0.56 -6.97
C THR A 114 0.81 1.22 -5.73
N SER A 115 0.71 2.55 -5.69
CA SER A 115 0.08 3.27 -4.60
C SER A 115 -0.90 4.31 -5.11
N VAL A 116 -1.99 4.52 -4.35
CA VAL A 116 -2.91 5.64 -4.55
C VAL A 116 -3.02 6.42 -3.26
N GLN A 117 -2.81 7.73 -3.38
CA GLN A 117 -2.74 8.70 -2.29
C GLN A 117 -3.55 9.95 -2.63
N ASN A 118 -3.67 10.88 -1.67
CA ASN A 118 -4.40 12.15 -1.83
C ASN A 118 -5.83 11.94 -2.36
N VAL A 119 -6.47 10.89 -1.88
CA VAL A 119 -7.82 10.49 -2.28
C VAL A 119 -8.82 11.52 -1.75
N ALA A 120 -9.64 12.10 -2.62
CA ALA A 120 -10.60 13.14 -2.24
C ALA A 120 -11.68 12.65 -1.24
N SER A 121 -12.05 11.37 -1.29
CA SER A 121 -13.03 10.77 -0.37
C SER A 121 -12.96 9.25 -0.37
N ARG A 122 -13.53 8.61 0.65
CA ARG A 122 -13.75 7.17 0.69
C ARG A 122 -14.59 6.68 -0.51
N ASP A 123 -15.68 7.39 -0.81
CA ASP A 123 -16.60 7.07 -1.91
C ASP A 123 -15.88 6.94 -3.25
N LEU A 124 -14.80 7.69 -3.47
CA LEU A 124 -13.98 7.58 -4.68
C LEU A 124 -13.41 6.17 -4.86
N LEU A 125 -12.85 5.57 -3.79
CA LEU A 125 -12.24 4.24 -3.82
C LEU A 125 -13.26 3.13 -4.03
N GLU A 126 -14.51 3.36 -3.63
CA GLU A 126 -15.63 2.44 -3.83
C GLU A 126 -16.32 2.65 -5.19
N SER A 127 -16.06 3.79 -5.86
CA SER A 127 -16.73 4.16 -7.09
C SER A 127 -16.39 3.21 -8.25
N ALA A 128 -17.39 2.93 -9.09
CA ALA A 128 -17.21 2.11 -10.29
C ALA A 128 -16.16 2.70 -11.27
N PRO A 129 -16.10 4.02 -11.54
CA PRO A 129 -15.06 4.59 -12.39
C PRO A 129 -13.64 4.33 -11.89
N PHE A 130 -13.41 4.46 -10.58
CA PHE A 130 -12.10 4.19 -9.98
C PHE A 130 -11.68 2.72 -10.15
N ASN A 131 -12.58 1.81 -9.75
CA ASN A 131 -12.31 0.38 -9.82
C ASN A 131 -12.16 -0.10 -11.27
N ALA A 132 -12.85 0.52 -12.24
CA ALA A 132 -12.69 0.23 -13.66
C ALA A 132 -11.38 0.80 -14.24
N ALA A 133 -10.93 1.97 -13.78
CA ALA A 133 -9.70 2.60 -14.25
C ALA A 133 -8.44 1.87 -13.74
N VAL A 134 -8.43 1.51 -12.45
CA VAL A 134 -7.22 1.02 -11.77
C VAL A 134 -7.20 -0.51 -11.62
N GLY A 135 -8.36 -1.14 -11.47
CA GLY A 135 -8.49 -2.59 -11.39
C GLY A 135 -8.00 -3.20 -10.07
N SER A 136 -7.66 -4.50 -10.12
CA SER A 136 -7.26 -5.28 -8.95
C SER A 136 -5.74 -5.26 -8.73
N ARG A 137 -5.25 -4.14 -8.18
CA ARG A 137 -3.81 -3.86 -8.02
C ARG A 137 -3.36 -3.69 -6.58
N PHE A 138 -4.24 -3.83 -5.59
CA PHE A 138 -3.94 -3.46 -4.21
C PHE A 138 -4.05 -4.65 -3.28
N ASP A 139 -3.13 -4.79 -2.35
CA ASP A 139 -3.16 -5.85 -1.33
C ASP A 139 -3.13 -5.28 0.09
N ARG A 140 -2.99 -3.96 0.26
CA ARG A 140 -2.97 -3.35 1.58
C ARG A 140 -3.50 -1.92 1.61
N LEU A 141 -4.09 -1.56 2.72
CA LEU A 141 -4.42 -0.19 3.09
C LEU A 141 -3.37 0.28 4.09
N ARG A 142 -2.75 1.44 3.86
CA ARG A 142 -1.75 2.04 4.73
C ARG A 142 -2.27 3.35 5.28
N CYS A 143 -2.25 3.48 6.59
CA CYS A 143 -2.63 4.66 7.33
C CYS A 143 -1.40 5.21 8.03
N GLY A 144 -1.01 6.44 7.69
CA GLY A 144 -0.11 7.19 8.54
C GLY A 144 -0.89 7.74 9.73
N LEU A 145 -0.30 7.69 10.91
CA LEU A 145 -0.91 8.11 12.16
C LEU A 145 -0.36 9.49 12.57
N SER A 146 -1.23 10.40 13.00
CA SER A 146 -0.82 11.61 13.74
C SER A 146 -0.80 11.28 15.23
N GLY A 147 0.40 11.30 15.79
CA GLY A 147 0.68 10.83 17.15
C GLY A 147 1.29 9.43 17.14
N GLN A 148 1.71 8.96 18.31
CA GLN A 148 2.15 7.57 18.49
C GLN A 148 1.00 6.76 19.08
N VAL A 149 0.59 5.72 18.37
CA VAL A 149 -0.23 4.65 18.94
C VAL A 149 0.67 3.79 19.82
N SER A 150 0.22 3.47 21.03
CA SER A 150 0.92 2.51 21.88
C SER A 150 0.65 1.11 21.33
N VAL A 151 1.69 0.50 20.74
CA VAL A 151 1.64 -0.89 20.27
C VAL A 151 1.33 -1.83 21.44
N GLU A 152 1.87 -1.57 22.63
CA GLU A 152 1.58 -2.33 23.85
C GLU A 152 0.09 -2.29 24.20
N ALA A 153 -0.56 -1.12 24.12
CA ALA A 153 -1.99 -1.01 24.38
C ALA A 153 -2.84 -1.80 23.37
N VAL A 154 -2.41 -1.89 22.10
CA VAL A 154 -3.07 -2.74 21.10
C VAL A 154 -2.89 -4.23 21.42
N ILE A 155 -1.68 -4.62 21.81
CA ILE A 155 -1.39 -6.00 22.24
C ILE A 155 -2.25 -6.37 23.46
N ASP A 156 -2.20 -5.56 24.52
CA ASP A 156 -2.96 -5.77 25.76
C ASP A 156 -4.46 -5.87 25.46
N ALA A 157 -5.00 -5.00 24.60
CA ALA A 157 -6.42 -5.02 24.23
C ALA A 157 -6.82 -6.29 23.46
N VAL A 158 -5.93 -6.84 22.63
CA VAL A 158 -6.19 -8.10 21.91
C VAL A 158 -6.03 -9.30 22.85
N GLU A 159 -5.07 -9.30 23.76
CA GLU A 159 -4.87 -10.38 24.73
C GLU A 159 -5.95 -10.43 25.83
N ASP A 160 -6.47 -9.27 26.22
CA ASP A 160 -7.57 -9.14 27.20
C ASP A 160 -8.95 -9.49 26.61
N ASP A 161 -9.07 -9.69 25.29
CA ASP A 161 -10.32 -10.08 24.63
C ASP A 161 -10.68 -11.55 24.94
N GLU A 162 -11.67 -11.75 25.81
CA GLU A 162 -12.15 -13.08 26.22
C GLU A 162 -12.81 -13.87 25.08
N SER A 163 -13.14 -13.25 23.94
CA SER A 163 -13.70 -13.95 22.77
C SER A 163 -12.72 -14.97 22.17
N GLY A 164 -11.41 -14.66 22.23
CA GLY A 164 -10.35 -15.43 21.59
C GLY A 164 -10.38 -15.43 20.06
N GLU A 165 -11.20 -14.57 19.44
CA GLU A 165 -11.33 -14.45 17.98
C GLU A 165 -10.12 -13.76 17.35
N ALA A 166 -9.42 -12.92 18.12
CA ALA A 166 -8.23 -12.20 17.71
C ALA A 166 -6.94 -12.86 18.22
N LYS A 167 -5.90 -12.85 17.39
CA LYS A 167 -4.54 -13.31 17.72
C LYS A 167 -3.56 -12.21 17.39
N VAL A 168 -2.56 -12.01 18.26
CA VAL A 168 -1.51 -11.01 18.07
C VAL A 168 -0.13 -11.64 18.12
N ASP A 169 0.71 -11.33 17.14
CA ASP A 169 2.14 -11.66 17.13
C ASP A 169 2.96 -10.37 17.29
N TYR A 170 3.99 -10.40 18.13
CA TYR A 170 4.86 -9.25 18.37
C TYR A 170 6.27 -9.68 18.81
N PRO A 171 7.32 -8.89 18.50
CA PRO A 171 8.65 -9.08 19.06
C PRO A 171 8.68 -8.72 20.55
N SER A 172 9.67 -9.22 21.30
CA SER A 172 9.78 -9.02 22.75
C SER A 172 9.91 -7.57 23.22
N ASP A 173 10.24 -6.66 22.31
CA ASP A 173 10.36 -5.23 22.58
C ASP A 173 9.09 -4.43 22.26
N CYS A 174 8.03 -5.11 21.80
CA CYS A 174 6.73 -4.52 21.43
C CYS A 174 6.86 -3.36 20.42
N SER A 175 7.90 -3.38 19.58
CA SER A 175 8.14 -2.34 18.56
C SER A 175 7.09 -2.33 17.44
N SER A 176 6.43 -3.47 17.22
CA SER A 176 5.31 -3.62 16.29
C SER A 176 4.42 -4.79 16.71
N CYS A 177 3.23 -4.90 16.15
CA CYS A 177 2.41 -6.10 16.28
C CYS A 177 1.68 -6.42 14.98
N VAL A 178 1.32 -7.69 14.82
CA VAL A 178 0.47 -8.19 13.75
C VAL A 178 -0.75 -8.86 14.36
N VAL A 179 -1.93 -8.31 14.10
CA VAL A 179 -3.22 -8.82 14.58
C VAL A 179 -3.93 -9.58 13.47
N ARG A 180 -4.48 -10.75 13.77
CA ARG A 180 -5.28 -11.58 12.86
C ARG A 180 -6.60 -11.96 13.53
N LEU A 181 -7.69 -11.95 12.77
CA LEU A 181 -9.00 -12.40 13.23
C LEU A 181 -9.36 -13.75 12.61
N ASP A 182 -9.86 -14.67 13.42
CA ASP A 182 -10.30 -15.98 12.95
C ASP A 182 -11.49 -15.83 11.96
N GLY A 183 -11.36 -16.46 10.79
CA GLY A 183 -12.39 -16.42 9.75
C GLY A 183 -12.37 -15.19 8.85
N VAL A 184 -11.50 -14.20 9.11
CA VAL A 184 -11.32 -13.02 8.24
C VAL A 184 -10.01 -13.12 7.46
N ALA A 185 -10.07 -12.80 6.17
CA ALA A 185 -8.88 -12.84 5.32
C ALA A 185 -8.06 -11.55 5.48
N GLY A 186 -6.84 -11.69 5.97
CA GLY A 186 -5.88 -10.58 6.12
C GLY A 186 -5.33 -10.45 7.54
N GLU A 187 -4.49 -9.45 7.73
CA GLU A 187 -3.86 -9.12 9.00
C GLU A 187 -3.69 -7.60 9.15
N VAL A 188 -3.60 -7.11 10.37
CA VAL A 188 -3.33 -5.70 10.67
C VAL A 188 -1.95 -5.59 11.29
N PHE A 189 -1.07 -4.84 10.64
CA PHE A 189 0.24 -4.49 11.17
C PHE A 189 0.20 -3.10 11.79
N VAL A 190 0.84 -2.93 12.95
CA VAL A 190 0.98 -1.64 13.64
C VAL A 190 2.42 -1.49 14.14
N ASP A 191 3.06 -0.34 13.91
CA ASP A 191 4.41 -0.01 14.44
C ASP A 191 4.44 1.31 15.24
N GLY A 192 3.26 1.77 15.64
CA GLY A 192 3.06 3.00 16.41
C GLY A 192 2.93 4.27 15.58
N VAL A 193 3.40 4.29 14.32
CA VAL A 193 3.25 5.43 13.40
C VAL A 193 2.55 5.07 12.10
N VAL A 194 2.56 3.79 11.74
CA VAL A 194 1.84 3.22 10.61
C VAL A 194 0.89 2.15 11.14
N LEU A 195 -0.30 2.14 10.56
CA LEU A 195 -1.20 0.99 10.58
C LEU A 195 -1.39 0.50 9.14
N GLU A 196 -1.17 -0.78 8.88
CA GLU A 196 -1.47 -1.40 7.60
C GLU A 196 -2.46 -2.55 7.74
N VAL A 197 -3.53 -2.55 6.95
CA VAL A 197 -4.36 -3.74 6.77
C VAL A 197 -3.92 -4.45 5.51
N ARG A 198 -3.43 -5.69 5.63
CA ARG A 198 -2.83 -6.49 4.57
C ARG A 198 -3.72 -7.67 4.24
N TYR A 199 -4.17 -7.77 2.99
CA TYR A 199 -5.13 -8.76 2.52
C TYR A 199 -4.47 -10.04 1.96
N GLY A 200 -3.15 -10.02 1.75
CA GLY A 200 -2.35 -11.16 1.28
C GLY A 200 -2.53 -11.51 -0.20
N LYS A 201 -3.44 -10.86 -0.91
CA LYS A 201 -3.64 -10.98 -2.36
C LYS A 201 -4.06 -9.65 -2.96
N LEU A 202 -3.78 -9.45 -4.24
CA LEU A 202 -4.25 -8.28 -4.97
C LEU A 202 -5.77 -8.33 -5.14
N ALA A 203 -6.38 -7.16 -4.95
CA ALA A 203 -7.80 -6.90 -4.99
C ALA A 203 -8.04 -5.49 -5.54
N CYS A 204 -9.29 -5.19 -5.90
CA CYS A 204 -9.72 -3.83 -6.17
C CYS A 204 -9.89 -3.05 -4.85
N ALA A 205 -9.87 -1.72 -4.93
CA ALA A 205 -9.91 -0.86 -3.74
C ALA A 205 -11.19 -1.08 -2.89
N SER A 206 -12.34 -1.24 -3.54
CA SER A 206 -13.61 -1.54 -2.87
C SER A 206 -13.56 -2.83 -2.03
N ALA A 207 -12.96 -3.90 -2.56
CA ALA A 207 -12.82 -5.16 -1.82
C ALA A 207 -11.84 -5.04 -0.64
N LEU A 208 -10.77 -4.25 -0.81
CA LEU A 208 -9.81 -3.97 0.27
C LEU A 208 -10.46 -3.14 1.39
N LEU A 209 -11.27 -2.13 1.06
CA LEU A 209 -12.02 -1.35 2.05
C LEU A 209 -13.04 -2.20 2.81
N ALA A 210 -13.77 -3.09 2.13
CA ALA A 210 -14.68 -4.01 2.80
C ALA A 210 -13.95 -4.95 3.78
N ALA A 211 -12.73 -5.39 3.46
CA ALA A 211 -11.91 -6.16 4.39
C ALA A 211 -11.41 -5.31 5.57
N PHE A 212 -11.08 -4.04 5.32
CA PHE A 212 -10.72 -3.09 6.36
C PHE A 212 -11.86 -2.90 7.37
N GLU A 213 -13.11 -2.78 6.94
CA GLU A 213 -14.23 -2.63 7.87
C GLU A 213 -14.39 -3.82 8.82
N GLN A 214 -13.98 -5.02 8.39
CA GLN A 214 -14.09 -6.23 9.19
C GLN A 214 -12.96 -6.38 10.22
N ILE A 215 -11.71 -6.09 9.84
CA ILE A 215 -10.54 -6.30 10.72
C ILE A 215 -10.01 -4.99 11.29
N GLY A 216 -9.90 -3.98 10.45
CA GLY A 216 -9.32 -2.69 10.79
C GLY A 216 -10.11 -1.97 11.87
N GLN A 217 -11.45 -2.02 11.84
CA GLN A 217 -12.27 -1.32 12.84
C GLN A 217 -12.01 -1.83 14.27
N HIS A 218 -11.90 -3.15 14.46
CA HIS A 218 -11.61 -3.74 15.77
C HIS A 218 -10.26 -3.26 16.32
N VAL A 219 -9.24 -3.21 15.47
CA VAL A 219 -7.89 -2.74 15.86
C VAL A 219 -7.84 -1.23 16.07
N PHE A 220 -8.59 -0.44 15.29
CA PHE A 220 -8.70 1.01 15.49
C PHE A 220 -9.36 1.35 16.83
N GLU A 221 -10.43 0.63 17.18
CA GLU A 221 -11.09 0.77 18.48
C GLU A 221 -10.13 0.40 19.64
N ALA A 222 -9.42 -0.71 19.52
CA ALA A 222 -8.38 -1.12 20.48
C ALA A 222 -7.24 -0.10 20.58
N ALA A 223 -6.85 0.52 19.46
CA ALA A 223 -5.83 1.57 19.39
C ALA A 223 -6.32 2.94 19.88
N GLY A 224 -7.61 3.07 20.28
CA GLY A 224 -8.19 4.34 20.72
C GLY A 224 -8.29 5.39 19.61
N MET A 225 -8.38 4.95 18.36
CA MET A 225 -8.45 5.80 17.18
C MET A 225 -9.89 6.03 16.73
N ASP A 226 -10.18 7.27 16.32
CA ASP A 226 -11.41 7.59 15.58
C ASP A 226 -11.24 7.10 14.11
N GLY A 227 -12.33 6.67 13.45
CA GLY A 227 -12.30 5.83 12.23
C GLY A 227 -11.50 6.37 11.01
N LEU A 228 -11.36 5.53 9.98
CA LEU A 228 -10.43 5.72 8.86
C LEU A 228 -10.58 7.04 8.08
N LEU A 229 -11.80 7.55 7.94
CA LEU A 229 -12.17 8.77 7.21
C LEU A 229 -13.57 9.21 7.70
N GLU A 230 -13.66 10.22 8.57
CA GLU A 230 -14.93 10.93 8.87
C GLU A 230 -15.12 12.13 7.95
#